data_AF-A0A6B2G0D5-F1
#
_entry.id   AF-A0A6B2G0D5-F1
#
_cell.length_a   1.000
_cell.length_b   1.000
_cell.length_c   1.000
_cell.angle_alpha   90.00
_cell.angle_beta   90.00
_cell.angle_gamma   90.00
#
_symmetry.space_group_name_H-M   'P 1'
#
loop_
_entity.id
_entity.type
_entity.pdbx_description
1 polymer ?
#
loop_
_entity_poly.entity_id
_entity_poly.type
_entity_poly.pdbx_seq_one_letter_code
_entity_poly.pdbx_strand_id
1 'polypeptide(L)'
;SKNAGPRYFKRGLTFEGYVANEVETEQIVSDNSLAMVGLLRSTSYVQLRGSVPFFWSHFSSTKQSLTSAKPPLVVNTVDPYHRSAAIHFNRIFQRYSPPIICFNLLKMQGKNQSEDLVTTYFRDCIEYLNTFLPVKQKILYHEFDMSAHKRCVDPQQKQALQELVKKVNSSLTFHRCLTKLGYFITKTASQVIKMV
;
A
#
# COMPACT_ATOMS: atom_id res chain seq x y z
N SER A 1 4.50 7.91 14.89
CA SER A 1 5.03 6.70 14.21
C SER A 1 6.09 6.05 15.08
N LYS A 2 5.93 4.76 15.42
CA LYS A 2 6.89 3.99 16.27
C LYS A 2 8.16 3.55 15.52
N ASN A 3 8.23 3.78 14.21
CA ASN A 3 9.43 3.61 13.39
C ASN A 3 9.69 4.88 12.57
N ALA A 4 9.87 6.01 13.28
CA ALA A 4 10.18 7.30 12.69
C ALA A 4 11.69 7.50 12.53
N GLY A 5 12.09 8.10 11.42
CA GLY A 5 13.45 8.54 11.12
C GLY A 5 13.51 9.15 9.72
N PRO A 6 14.59 9.86 9.35
CA PRO A 6 14.67 10.45 8.03
C PRO A 6 14.62 9.37 6.95
N ARG A 7 13.94 9.66 5.83
CA ARG A 7 13.60 8.71 4.74
C ARG A 7 14.78 7.91 4.17
N TYR A 8 16.00 8.45 4.32
CA TYR A 8 17.24 7.82 3.88
C TYR A 8 17.86 6.88 4.93
N PHE A 9 17.62 7.12 6.22
CA PHE A 9 18.24 6.38 7.33
C PHE A 9 17.36 5.27 7.91
N LYS A 10 16.03 5.34 7.73
CA LYS A 10 15.11 4.28 8.19
C LYS A 10 14.15 3.82 7.09
N ARG A 11 14.21 2.52 6.80
CA ARG A 11 13.33 1.78 5.88
C ARG A 11 13.00 0.40 6.46
N GLY A 12 12.03 -0.26 5.83
CA GLY A 12 11.64 -1.62 6.18
C GLY A 12 10.84 -1.70 7.47
N LEU A 13 10.99 -2.84 8.14
CA LEU A 13 10.14 -3.31 9.22
C LEU A 13 10.94 -3.54 10.51
N THR A 14 10.30 -3.35 11.68
CA THR A 14 10.85 -3.79 12.97
C THR A 14 10.33 -5.18 13.35
N PHE A 15 10.97 -5.87 14.29
CA PHE A 15 10.50 -7.19 14.78
C PHE A 15 9.11 -7.15 15.40
N GLU A 16 8.72 -6.00 15.94
CA GLU A 16 7.37 -5.77 16.46
C GLU A 16 6.36 -5.49 15.35
N GLY A 17 6.72 -5.48 14.07
CA GLY A 17 5.79 -5.27 12.95
C GLY A 17 5.47 -3.79 12.66
N TYR A 18 6.38 -2.86 12.97
CA TYR A 18 6.21 -1.44 12.61
C TYR A 18 6.99 -1.10 11.33
N VAL A 19 6.28 -0.67 10.30
CA VAL A 19 6.92 -0.21 9.05
C VAL A 19 7.42 1.23 9.20
N ALA A 20 8.58 1.51 8.62
CA ALA A 20 9.12 2.85 8.55
C ALA A 20 8.30 3.73 7.61
N ASN A 21 8.23 5.03 7.89
CA ASN A 21 7.55 6.03 7.05
C ASN A 21 6.05 5.73 6.82
N GLU A 22 5.38 5.05 7.76
CA GLU A 22 3.93 4.89 7.75
C GLU A 22 3.23 6.25 7.89
N VAL A 23 2.37 6.57 6.93
CA VAL A 23 1.56 7.78 6.88
C VAL A 23 0.14 7.38 6.51
N GLU A 24 -0.81 7.87 7.29
CA GLU A 24 -2.23 7.84 6.98
C GLU A 24 -2.65 9.17 6.36
N THR A 25 -3.42 9.12 5.28
CA THR A 25 -4.00 10.29 4.62
C THR A 25 -5.49 10.08 4.52
N GLU A 26 -6.25 11.01 5.08
CA GLU A 26 -7.71 11.01 5.05
C GLU A 26 -8.22 12.17 4.21
N GLN A 27 -9.12 11.87 3.27
CA GLN A 27 -9.90 12.85 2.53
C GLN A 27 -11.32 12.86 3.07
N ILE A 28 -11.79 14.02 3.52
CA ILE A 28 -13.15 14.22 4.01
C ILE A 28 -13.88 15.15 3.03
N VAL A 29 -15.07 14.76 2.60
CA VAL A 29 -15.95 15.58 1.75
C VAL A 29 -17.29 15.74 2.46
N SER A 30 -17.74 16.97 2.63
CA SER A 30 -19.05 17.27 3.21
C SER A 30 -19.95 17.95 2.19
N ASP A 31 -21.13 17.37 2.00
CA ASP A 31 -22.22 17.90 1.18
C ASP A 31 -23.29 18.50 2.10
N ASN A 32 -23.44 19.83 1.99
CA ASN A 32 -24.38 20.63 2.75
C ASN A 32 -25.64 20.98 1.95
N SER A 33 -25.85 20.39 0.77
CA SER A 33 -27.01 20.69 -0.09
C SER A 33 -28.36 20.47 0.59
N LEU A 34 -28.42 19.58 1.60
CA LEU A 34 -29.61 19.28 2.39
C LEU A 34 -29.52 19.78 3.84
N ALA A 35 -28.59 20.69 4.14
CA ALA A 35 -28.41 21.21 5.49
C ALA A 35 -29.68 21.91 6.03
N MET A 36 -30.47 22.55 5.15
CA MET A 36 -31.72 23.22 5.52
C MET A 36 -32.82 22.26 5.98
N VAL A 37 -32.75 20.98 5.59
CA VAL A 37 -33.66 19.91 6.06
C VAL A 37 -32.99 19.03 7.13
N GLY A 38 -31.90 19.51 7.74
CA GLY A 38 -31.18 18.83 8.82
C GLY A 38 -30.36 17.62 8.37
N LEU A 39 -30.17 17.42 7.05
CA LEU A 39 -29.45 16.27 6.51
C LEU A 39 -28.06 16.70 6.05
N LEU A 40 -27.04 16.43 6.87
CA LEU A 40 -25.64 16.60 6.51
C LEU A 40 -25.09 15.26 5.97
N ARG A 41 -24.43 15.29 4.82
CA ARG A 41 -23.76 14.09 4.27
C ARG A 41 -22.27 14.33 4.27
N SER A 42 -21.55 13.63 5.13
CA SER A 42 -20.09 13.63 5.14
C SER A 42 -19.57 12.27 4.73
N THR A 43 -18.49 12.30 3.96
CA THR A 43 -17.81 11.12 3.46
C THR A 43 -16.33 11.18 3.82
N SER A 44 -15.74 10.06 4.22
CA SER A 44 -14.31 9.95 4.47
C SER A 44 -13.68 8.84 3.64
N TYR A 45 -12.46 9.05 3.16
CA TYR A 45 -11.65 8.08 2.44
C TYR A 45 -10.22 8.11 2.98
N VAL A 46 -9.72 6.98 3.47
CA VAL A 46 -8.41 6.86 4.09
C VAL A 46 -7.48 6.01 3.24
N GLN A 47 -6.23 6.44 3.13
CA GLN A 47 -5.15 5.71 2.48
C GLN A 47 -3.96 5.59 3.42
N LEU A 48 -3.33 4.42 3.43
CA LEU A 48 -2.07 4.18 4.12
C LEU A 48 -0.93 4.04 3.12
N ARG A 49 0.18 4.72 3.41
CA ARG A 49 1.45 4.58 2.70
C ARG A 49 2.55 4.26 3.70
N GLY A 50 3.45 3.33 3.39
CA GLY A 50 4.56 2.96 4.28
C GLY A 50 5.64 2.19 3.54
N SER A 51 6.75 1.93 4.23
CA SER A 51 7.79 1.05 3.68
C SER A 51 7.25 -0.38 3.51
N VAL A 52 7.70 -1.08 2.48
CA VAL A 52 7.37 -2.49 2.26
C VAL A 52 7.78 -3.33 3.50
N PRO A 53 6.90 -4.19 4.03
CA PRO A 53 7.04 -4.82 5.35
C PRO A 53 8.02 -6.00 5.35
N PHE A 54 9.31 -5.73 5.11
CA PHE A 54 10.41 -6.67 5.34
C PHE A 54 11.65 -5.95 5.88
N PHE A 55 12.67 -6.69 6.29
CA PHE A 55 13.88 -6.13 6.89
C PHE A 55 14.87 -5.66 5.82
N TRP A 56 14.80 -4.38 5.46
CA TRP A 56 15.71 -3.79 4.48
C TRP A 56 16.07 -2.34 4.79
N SER A 57 17.23 -1.93 4.30
CA SER A 57 17.72 -0.57 4.38
C SER A 57 18.52 -0.21 3.13
N HIS A 58 18.95 1.05 3.04
CA HIS A 58 19.97 1.44 2.09
C HIS A 58 21.33 1.44 2.78
N PHE A 59 22.36 0.91 2.12
CA PHE A 59 23.72 0.92 2.66
C PHE A 59 24.28 2.35 2.68
N SER A 60 24.65 2.87 3.86
CA SER A 60 25.07 4.27 4.05
C SER A 60 26.55 4.46 4.41
N SER A 61 27.38 3.41 4.41
CA SER A 61 28.68 3.45 5.11
C SER A 61 29.91 3.89 4.28
N THR A 62 29.77 4.27 3.01
CA THR A 62 30.93 4.68 2.18
C THR A 62 30.75 6.09 1.65
N LYS A 63 31.83 6.89 1.58
CA LYS A 63 31.86 8.22 0.95
C LYS A 63 31.28 8.24 -0.48
N GLN A 64 31.22 7.11 -1.17
CA GLN A 64 30.54 6.90 -2.45
C GLN A 64 29.00 7.01 -2.38
N SER A 65 28.38 6.71 -1.24
CA SER A 65 26.93 6.81 -1.04
C SER A 65 26.43 8.27 -1.01
N LEU A 66 27.32 9.23 -0.74
CA LEU A 66 27.00 10.67 -0.76
C LEU A 66 27.01 11.24 -2.18
N THR A 67 27.63 10.55 -3.15
CA THR A 67 27.75 10.99 -4.55
C THR A 67 26.88 10.17 -5.52
N SER A 68 26.47 8.96 -5.15
CA SER A 68 25.51 8.16 -5.92
C SER A 68 24.06 8.61 -5.68
N ALA A 69 23.31 8.88 -6.76
CA ALA A 69 21.94 9.38 -6.70
C ALA A 69 20.93 8.45 -5.98
N LYS A 70 21.24 7.16 -5.82
CA LYS A 70 20.43 6.20 -5.06
C LYS A 70 21.33 5.11 -4.44
N PRO A 71 21.47 5.06 -3.10
CA PRO A 71 22.28 4.02 -2.46
C PRO A 71 21.70 2.62 -2.70
N PRO A 72 22.55 1.57 -2.73
CA PRO A 72 22.09 0.21 -2.98
C PRO A 72 21.20 -0.28 -1.83
N LEU A 73 20.24 -1.13 -2.17
CA LEU A 73 19.36 -1.79 -1.20
C LEU A 73 20.06 -3.00 -0.58
N VAL A 74 19.89 -3.18 0.72
CA VAL A 74 20.40 -4.33 1.47
C VAL A 74 19.26 -4.95 2.26
N VAL A 75 19.13 -6.28 2.17
CA VAL A 75 18.28 -7.09 3.05
C VAL A 75 19.07 -7.34 4.32
N ASN A 76 18.56 -6.85 5.45
CA ASN A 76 19.28 -6.89 6.73
C ASN A 76 19.08 -8.23 7.44
N THR A 77 17.92 -8.85 7.25
CA THR A 77 17.55 -10.10 7.94
C THR A 77 16.54 -10.86 7.07
N VAL A 78 16.72 -12.17 6.96
CA VAL A 78 15.76 -13.04 6.27
C VAL A 78 14.74 -13.54 7.29
N ASP A 79 13.45 -13.32 7.02
CA ASP A 79 12.32 -13.83 7.80
C ASP A 79 11.53 -14.80 6.91
N PRO A 80 11.88 -16.10 6.87
CA PRO A 80 11.28 -17.07 5.95
C PRO A 80 9.77 -17.25 6.13
N TYR A 81 9.25 -16.92 7.31
CA TYR A 81 7.85 -17.08 7.68
C TYR A 81 7.10 -15.75 7.70
N HIS A 82 7.74 -14.65 7.31
CA HIS A 82 7.17 -13.31 7.28
C HIS A 82 6.44 -12.93 8.58
N ARG A 83 6.93 -13.39 9.74
CA ARG A 83 6.25 -13.25 11.03
C ARG A 83 6.01 -11.79 11.39
N SER A 84 7.01 -10.95 11.17
CA SER A 84 6.90 -9.53 11.50
C SER A 84 5.91 -8.82 10.56
N ALA A 85 5.85 -9.25 9.30
CA ALA A 85 4.89 -8.74 8.33
C ALA A 85 3.46 -9.21 8.67
N ALA A 86 3.29 -10.44 9.17
CA ALA A 86 2.02 -10.92 9.69
C ALA A 86 1.51 -10.05 10.84
N ILE A 87 2.39 -9.68 11.79
CA ILE A 87 2.04 -8.75 12.88
C ILE A 87 1.62 -7.39 12.33
N HIS A 88 2.33 -6.88 11.32
CA HIS A 88 1.99 -5.63 10.65
C HIS A 88 0.59 -5.69 10.01
N PHE A 89 0.33 -6.70 9.17
CA PHE A 89 -0.97 -6.85 8.51
C PHE A 89 -2.11 -7.10 9.51
N ASN A 90 -1.87 -7.86 10.59
CA ASN A 90 -2.87 -8.05 11.63
C ASN A 90 -3.31 -6.71 12.26
N ARG A 91 -2.38 -5.78 12.49
CA ARG A 91 -2.73 -4.43 12.98
C ARG A 91 -3.53 -3.63 11.96
N ILE A 92 -3.18 -3.74 10.67
CA ILE A 92 -3.94 -3.11 9.60
C ILE A 92 -5.37 -3.69 9.57
N PHE A 93 -5.53 -5.01 9.62
CA PHE A 93 -6.83 -5.66 9.69
C PHE A 93 -7.66 -5.20 10.90
N GLN A 94 -7.04 -5.09 12.07
CA GLN A 94 -7.72 -4.60 13.28
C GLN A 94 -8.24 -3.17 13.14
N ARG A 95 -7.52 -2.31 12.41
CA ARG A 95 -7.88 -0.89 12.28
C ARG A 95 -8.86 -0.62 11.13
N TYR A 96 -8.71 -1.32 10.00
CA TYR A 96 -9.46 -0.98 8.77
C TYR A 96 -10.40 -2.07 8.27
N SER A 97 -10.37 -3.25 8.89
CA SER A 97 -11.09 -4.45 8.45
C SER A 97 -10.68 -4.96 7.05
N PRO A 98 -10.86 -6.26 6.75
CA PRO A 98 -10.67 -6.78 5.40
C PRO A 98 -11.71 -6.24 4.40
N PRO A 99 -11.39 -6.23 3.09
CA PRO A 99 -10.13 -6.64 2.48
C PRO A 99 -9.09 -5.52 2.53
N ILE A 100 -7.82 -5.93 2.63
CA ILE A 100 -6.70 -5.01 2.45
C ILE A 100 -6.22 -5.10 1.01
N ILE A 101 -6.05 -3.93 0.36
CA ILE A 101 -5.49 -3.84 -0.99
C ILE A 101 -4.09 -3.24 -0.88
N CYS A 102 -3.14 -3.82 -1.59
CA CYS A 102 -1.74 -3.39 -1.66
C CYS A 102 -1.40 -3.07 -3.12
N PHE A 103 -0.87 -1.88 -3.37
CA PHE A 103 -0.52 -1.41 -4.72
C PHE A 103 0.98 -1.18 -4.83
N ASN A 104 1.73 -2.17 -5.30
CA ASN A 104 3.13 -1.94 -5.61
C ASN A 104 3.27 -1.14 -6.91
N LEU A 105 3.71 0.11 -6.78
CA LEU A 105 3.89 1.05 -7.89
C LEU A 105 5.34 1.17 -8.38
N LEU A 106 6.21 0.25 -7.96
CA LEU A 106 7.60 0.23 -8.38
C LEU A 106 7.72 -0.02 -9.89
N LYS A 107 8.82 0.45 -10.46
CA LYS A 107 9.12 0.20 -11.86
C LYS A 107 9.42 -1.28 -12.03
N MET A 108 8.72 -1.93 -12.95
CA MET A 108 8.86 -3.37 -13.18
C MET A 108 9.90 -3.72 -14.25
N GLN A 109 10.34 -2.73 -15.02
CA GLN A 109 11.36 -2.91 -16.06
C GLN A 109 12.42 -1.80 -16.01
N GLY A 110 13.59 -2.14 -15.49
CA GLY A 110 14.73 -1.24 -15.49
C GLY A 110 16.02 -1.92 -15.05
N LYS A 111 17.16 -1.25 -15.22
CA LYS A 111 18.47 -1.73 -14.74
C LYS A 111 18.59 -1.76 -13.20
N ASN A 112 17.50 -1.55 -12.46
CA ASN A 112 17.54 -1.27 -11.03
C ASN A 112 17.15 -2.51 -10.22
N GLN A 113 18.11 -3.42 -10.04
CA GLN A 113 17.97 -4.69 -9.30
C GLN A 113 17.35 -4.52 -7.90
N SER A 114 17.51 -3.35 -7.28
CA SER A 114 16.92 -3.06 -5.96
C SER A 114 15.39 -2.99 -5.98
N GLU A 115 14.77 -2.49 -7.05
CA GLU A 115 13.30 -2.39 -7.14
C GLU A 115 12.65 -3.74 -7.43
N ASP A 116 13.32 -4.55 -8.25
CA ASP A 116 12.91 -5.93 -8.54
C ASP A 116 12.96 -6.77 -7.25
N LEU A 117 14.03 -6.63 -6.46
CA LEU A 117 14.15 -7.33 -5.18
C LEU A 117 12.99 -6.99 -4.24
N VAL A 118 12.70 -5.70 -4.05
CA VAL A 118 11.59 -5.24 -3.20
C VAL A 118 10.26 -5.81 -3.68
N THR A 119 10.03 -5.77 -4.98
CA THR A 119 8.81 -6.26 -5.62
C THR A 119 8.62 -7.76 -5.38
N THR A 120 9.67 -8.55 -5.60
CA THR A 120 9.66 -9.99 -5.36
C THR A 120 9.41 -10.31 -3.89
N TYR A 121 10.16 -9.69 -2.96
CA TYR A 121 9.93 -9.91 -1.53
C TYR A 121 8.50 -9.56 -1.10
N PHE A 122 7.93 -8.48 -1.64
CA PHE A 122 6.59 -8.10 -1.26
C PHE A 122 5.55 -9.10 -1.79
N ARG A 123 5.68 -9.51 -3.05
CA ARG A 123 4.82 -10.52 -3.66
C ARG A 123 4.85 -11.82 -2.87
N ASP A 124 6.04 -12.36 -2.63
CA ASP A 124 6.25 -13.62 -1.92
C ASP A 124 5.67 -13.55 -0.50
N CYS A 125 5.87 -12.43 0.19
CA CYS A 125 5.28 -12.19 1.50
C CYS A 125 3.75 -12.23 1.46
N ILE A 126 3.10 -11.57 0.50
CA ILE A 126 1.64 -11.56 0.40
C ILE A 126 1.11 -12.95 0.04
N GLU A 127 1.75 -13.64 -0.90
CA GLU A 127 1.37 -14.99 -1.30
C GLU A 127 1.46 -15.96 -0.13
N TYR A 128 2.57 -15.92 0.62
CA TYR A 128 2.77 -16.71 1.82
C TYR A 128 1.67 -16.44 2.87
N LEU A 129 1.42 -15.17 3.22
CA LEU A 129 0.40 -14.82 4.22
C LEU A 129 -1.01 -15.24 3.77
N ASN A 130 -1.32 -15.12 2.48
CA ASN A 130 -2.61 -15.52 1.91
C ASN A 130 -2.87 -17.02 1.96
N THR A 131 -1.87 -17.87 2.25
CA THR A 131 -2.09 -19.30 2.49
C THR A 131 -2.83 -19.57 3.80
N PHE A 132 -2.72 -18.66 4.77
CA PHE A 132 -3.36 -18.78 6.10
C PHE A 132 -4.67 -18.01 6.21
N LEU A 133 -4.93 -17.08 5.27
CA LEU A 133 -6.11 -16.21 5.32
C LEU A 133 -7.33 -16.85 4.64
N PRO A 134 -8.53 -16.76 5.24
CA PRO A 134 -9.78 -17.12 4.58
C PRO A 134 -9.95 -16.33 3.26
N VAL A 135 -10.63 -16.92 2.28
CA VAL A 135 -10.82 -16.32 0.94
C VAL A 135 -11.28 -14.86 1.00
N LYS A 136 -12.23 -14.54 1.89
CA LYS A 136 -12.79 -13.18 2.05
C LYS A 136 -11.84 -12.17 2.67
N GLN A 137 -10.77 -12.62 3.31
CA GLN A 137 -9.80 -11.79 4.03
C GLN A 137 -8.44 -11.73 3.34
N LYS A 138 -8.28 -12.41 2.20
CA LYS A 138 -7.04 -12.39 1.46
C LYS A 138 -6.65 -10.95 1.11
N ILE A 139 -5.36 -10.68 1.28
CA ILE A 139 -4.76 -9.41 0.90
C ILE A 139 -4.68 -9.38 -0.62
N LEU A 140 -5.29 -8.36 -1.22
CA LEU A 140 -5.31 -8.18 -2.66
C LEU A 140 -4.08 -7.39 -3.08
N TYR A 141 -3.21 -7.99 -3.87
CA TYR A 141 -1.96 -7.38 -4.30
C TYR A 141 -1.98 -7.07 -5.79
N HIS A 142 -1.58 -5.85 -6.13
CA HIS A 142 -1.54 -5.35 -7.50
C HIS A 142 -0.22 -4.65 -7.77
N GLU A 143 0.44 -5.06 -8.84
CA GLU A 143 1.65 -4.42 -9.36
C GLU A 143 1.26 -3.52 -10.52
N PHE A 144 1.75 -2.28 -10.51
CA PHE A 144 1.45 -1.31 -11.56
C PHE A 144 2.63 -0.35 -11.79
N ASP A 145 3.30 -0.49 -12.92
CA ASP A 145 4.43 0.38 -13.28
C ASP A 145 3.94 1.78 -13.66
N MET A 146 3.89 2.69 -12.68
CA MET A 146 3.55 4.10 -12.92
C MET A 146 4.57 4.79 -13.84
N SER A 147 5.80 4.31 -13.90
CA SER A 147 6.88 4.95 -14.65
C SER A 147 6.74 4.77 -16.16
N ALA A 148 6.13 3.66 -16.58
CA ALA A 148 5.71 3.41 -17.96
C ALA A 148 4.49 4.27 -18.36
N HIS A 149 3.76 4.82 -17.39
CA HIS A 149 2.49 5.52 -17.58
C HIS A 149 2.52 7.00 -17.14
N LYS A 150 3.71 7.64 -17.17
CA LYS A 150 3.94 9.00 -16.65
C LYS A 150 3.20 10.12 -17.38
N ARG A 151 2.70 9.88 -18.59
CA ARG A 151 2.03 10.90 -19.40
C ARG A 151 0.56 10.54 -19.57
N CYS A 152 -0.28 11.04 -18.66
CA CYS A 152 -1.75 10.92 -18.71
C CYS A 152 -2.42 11.53 -19.96
N VAL A 153 -1.63 11.99 -20.94
CA VAL A 153 -2.08 12.50 -22.25
C VAL A 153 -2.28 11.35 -23.24
N ASP A 154 -1.56 10.24 -23.08
CA ASP A 154 -1.67 9.08 -23.97
C ASP A 154 -2.98 8.30 -23.65
N PRO A 155 -3.91 8.15 -24.61
CA PRO A 155 -5.14 7.40 -24.44
C PRO A 155 -4.90 5.96 -23.95
N GLN A 156 -3.83 5.30 -24.41
CA GLN A 156 -3.51 3.93 -24.00
C GLN A 156 -3.12 3.87 -22.51
N GLN A 157 -2.39 4.88 -22.02
CA GLN A 157 -1.99 4.95 -20.61
C GLN A 157 -3.18 5.21 -19.69
N LYS A 158 -4.12 6.07 -20.13
CA LYS A 158 -5.38 6.30 -19.42
C LYS A 158 -6.23 5.04 -19.36
N GLN A 159 -6.24 4.24 -20.42
CA GLN A 159 -6.96 2.99 -20.48
C GLN A 159 -6.39 1.95 -19.51
N ALA A 160 -5.07 1.77 -19.43
CA ALA A 160 -4.45 0.84 -18.48
C ALA A 160 -4.80 1.15 -17.01
N LEU A 161 -4.80 2.44 -16.64
CA LEU A 161 -5.23 2.88 -15.31
C LEU A 161 -6.72 2.60 -15.08
N GLN A 162 -7.57 2.87 -16.08
CA GLN A 162 -9.00 2.56 -16.00
C GLN A 162 -9.26 1.06 -15.86
N GLU A 163 -8.49 0.21 -16.53
CA GLU A 163 -8.56 -1.25 -16.41
C GLU A 163 -8.14 -1.71 -15.01
N LEU A 164 -7.09 -1.14 -14.43
CA LEU A 164 -6.71 -1.40 -13.05
C LEU A 164 -7.84 -1.01 -12.08
N VAL A 165 -8.42 0.18 -12.25
CA VAL A 165 -9.54 0.65 -11.42
C VAL A 165 -10.75 -0.27 -11.57
N LYS A 166 -11.09 -0.69 -12.79
CA LYS A 166 -12.15 -1.67 -13.04
C LYS A 166 -11.87 -3.00 -12.35
N LYS A 167 -10.64 -3.52 -12.46
CA LYS A 167 -10.23 -4.78 -11.80
C LYS A 167 -10.36 -4.69 -10.28
N VAL A 168 -9.90 -3.60 -9.69
CA VAL A 168 -10.01 -3.33 -8.25
C VAL A 168 -11.47 -3.25 -7.83
N ASN A 169 -12.30 -2.50 -8.56
CA ASN A 169 -13.74 -2.36 -8.29
C ASN A 169 -14.48 -3.70 -8.38
N SER A 170 -14.16 -4.52 -9.38
CA SER A 170 -14.74 -5.87 -9.52
C SER A 170 -14.34 -6.75 -8.34
N SER A 171 -13.07 -6.74 -7.94
CA SER A 171 -12.59 -7.49 -6.78
C SER A 171 -13.30 -7.05 -5.49
N LEU A 172 -13.44 -5.75 -5.28
CA LEU A 172 -14.12 -5.21 -4.11
C LEU A 172 -15.63 -5.49 -4.09
N THR A 173 -16.28 -5.49 -5.25
CA THR A 173 -17.70 -5.85 -5.39
C THR A 173 -17.92 -7.33 -5.07
N PHE A 174 -17.02 -8.20 -5.53
CA PHE A 174 -17.04 -9.63 -5.19
C PHE A 174 -16.96 -9.86 -3.68
N HIS A 175 -16.12 -9.09 -2.98
CA HIS A 175 -16.00 -9.18 -1.53
C HIS A 175 -17.19 -8.55 -0.77
N ARG A 176 -18.17 -7.93 -1.46
CA ARG A 176 -19.27 -7.11 -0.89
C ARG A 176 -18.77 -5.98 0.03
N CYS A 177 -17.53 -5.55 -0.16
CA CYS A 177 -16.87 -4.54 0.68
C CYS A 177 -16.97 -3.12 0.10
N LEU A 178 -17.70 -2.96 -1.02
CA LEU A 178 -18.05 -1.65 -1.55
C LEU A 178 -19.56 -1.57 -1.77
N THR A 179 -20.22 -0.71 -1.00
CA THR A 179 -21.46 -0.05 -1.44
C THR A 179 -21.11 0.98 -2.50
N LYS A 180 -20.77 0.55 -3.73
CA LYS A 180 -20.49 1.35 -4.96
C LYS A 180 -19.52 2.55 -4.89
N LEU A 181 -19.09 3.00 -3.71
CA LEU A 181 -18.57 4.36 -3.52
C LEU A 181 -17.40 4.48 -2.54
N GLY A 182 -17.07 3.45 -1.75
CA GLY A 182 -15.74 3.33 -1.11
C GLY A 182 -15.35 4.48 -0.21
N TYR A 183 -16.34 5.13 0.39
CA TYR A 183 -16.16 6.15 1.40
C TYR A 183 -17.07 5.84 2.59
N PHE A 184 -16.65 6.27 3.79
CA PHE A 184 -17.51 6.21 4.96
C PHE A 184 -18.63 7.21 4.79
N ILE A 185 -19.83 6.75 4.44
CA ILE A 185 -21.04 7.45 4.84
C ILE A 185 -21.21 7.15 6.33
N THR A 186 -21.74 8.07 7.13
CA THR A 186 -22.12 7.80 8.52
C THR A 186 -23.23 6.72 8.57
N LYS A 187 -22.81 5.46 8.41
CA LYS A 187 -23.21 4.18 9.02
C LYS A 187 -22.24 3.10 8.52
N THR A 188 -21.12 2.97 9.23
CA THR A 188 -20.18 1.81 9.34
C THR A 188 -19.45 1.26 8.08
N ALA A 189 -18.15 1.60 8.02
CA ALA A 189 -16.95 0.82 7.65
C ALA A 189 -16.88 -0.02 6.36
N SER A 190 -16.10 0.48 5.39
CA SER A 190 -15.23 -0.30 4.49
C SER A 190 -14.18 0.62 3.84
N GLN A 191 -12.89 0.23 3.77
CA GLN A 191 -11.81 1.03 3.18
C GLN A 191 -10.95 0.25 2.16
N VAL A 192 -10.32 0.99 1.23
CA VAL A 192 -9.35 0.51 0.25
C VAL A 192 -7.96 1.05 0.58
N ILE A 193 -7.00 0.17 0.86
CA ILE A 193 -5.62 0.55 1.19
C ILE A 193 -4.75 0.68 -0.07
N LYS A 194 -3.76 1.58 -0.02
CA LYS A 194 -2.77 1.79 -1.09
C LYS A 194 -1.35 1.90 -0.55
N MET A 195 -0.73 0.76 -0.25
CA MET A 195 0.68 0.71 0.16
C MET A 195 1.62 1.00 -1.03
N VAL A 196 2.34 2.13 -1.01
CA VAL A 196 3.36 2.55 -2.01
C VAL A 196 4.76 2.57 -1.42
#